data_AF-A0A4Y7U2A4-F1
#
_entry.id   AF-A0A4Y7U2A4-F1
#
_cell.length_a   1.000
_cell.length_b   1.000
_cell.length_c   1.000
_cell.angle_alpha   90.00
_cell.angle_beta   90.00
_cell.angle_gamma   90.00
#
_symmetry.space_group_name_H-M   'P 1'
#
loop_
_entity.id
_entity.type
_entity.pdbx_description
1 polymer ?
#
loop_
_entity_poly.entity_id
_entity_poly.type
_entity_poly.pdbx_seq_one_letter_code
_entity_poly.pdbx_strand_id
1 'polypeptide(L)'
;MAPPIFNTLKRWTSLESLTIDFLCAWLLVPEMDPAMAPFLQNGVPLPKLRRIHLSQMNIGGLYALKFLKMPLLLEMYLSLEMDDSVDRLGEDGPPTFVTNRNSDFIDVGLLADLIRGDPEMGTPPRSLHIKAVSFTNGALFRVF
;
A
#
# COMPACT_ATOMS: atom_id res chain seq x y z
N MET A 1 5.14 -14.52 -15.96
CA MET A 1 3.67 -14.76 -15.88
C MET A 1 3.12 -13.72 -14.93
N ALA A 2 1.99 -13.09 -15.25
CA ALA A 2 1.41 -12.07 -14.38
C ALA A 2 1.22 -12.65 -12.97
N PRO A 3 1.54 -11.91 -11.88
CA PRO A 3 1.34 -12.39 -10.53
C PRO A 3 -0.10 -12.92 -10.39
N PRO A 4 -0.29 -14.15 -9.89
CA PRO A 4 -1.61 -14.81 -9.84
C PRO A 4 -2.69 -13.94 -9.19
N ILE A 5 -2.29 -13.07 -8.27
CA ILE A 5 -3.20 -12.19 -7.53
C ILE A 5 -3.85 -11.12 -8.42
N PHE A 6 -3.13 -10.47 -9.33
CA PHE A 6 -3.70 -9.40 -10.16
C PHE A 6 -4.68 -9.94 -11.21
N ASN A 7 -4.36 -11.11 -11.79
CA ASN A 7 -5.29 -11.81 -12.68
C ASN A 7 -6.58 -12.21 -11.97
N THR A 8 -6.46 -12.60 -10.70
CA THR A 8 -7.59 -12.98 -9.86
C THR A 8 -8.44 -11.74 -9.52
N LEU A 9 -7.81 -10.67 -9.03
CA LEU A 9 -8.46 -9.41 -8.69
C LEU A 9 -9.19 -8.78 -9.89
N LYS A 10 -8.61 -8.86 -11.09
CA LYS A 10 -9.24 -8.36 -12.33
C LYS A 10 -10.58 -9.04 -12.65
N ARG A 11 -10.80 -10.27 -12.17
CA ARG A 11 -12.06 -11.00 -12.37
C ARG A 11 -13.10 -10.70 -11.29
N TRP A 12 -12.71 -10.06 -10.19
CA TRP A 12 -13.58 -9.83 -9.02
C TRP A 12 -14.21 -8.43 -9.04
N THR A 13 -15.00 -8.16 -10.07
CA THR A 13 -15.63 -6.84 -10.28
C THR A 13 -16.69 -6.47 -9.24
N SER A 14 -17.19 -7.44 -8.48
CA SER A 14 -18.15 -7.24 -7.40
C SER A 14 -17.52 -7.14 -6.01
N LEU A 15 -16.18 -7.18 -5.90
CA LEU A 15 -15.49 -7.16 -4.62
C LEU A 15 -15.71 -5.83 -3.91
N GLU A 16 -16.25 -5.87 -2.69
CA GLU A 16 -16.50 -4.66 -1.87
C GLU A 16 -15.46 -4.47 -0.77
N SER A 17 -14.83 -5.54 -0.32
CA SER A 17 -13.80 -5.52 0.71
C SER A 17 -12.68 -6.49 0.37
N LEU A 18 -11.44 -6.03 0.51
CA LEU A 18 -10.24 -6.83 0.31
C LEU A 18 -9.38 -6.75 1.56
N THR A 19 -9.04 -7.91 2.12
CA THR A 19 -8.08 -8.03 3.23
C THR A 19 -6.97 -8.96 2.79
N ILE A 20 -5.72 -8.50 2.90
CA ILE A 20 -4.54 -9.30 2.60
C ILE A 20 -3.53 -9.09 3.73
N ASP A 21 -3.11 -10.21 4.32
CA ASP A 21 -1.93 -10.25 5.17
C ASP A 21 -0.76 -10.78 4.35
N PHE A 22 0.27 -9.95 4.18
CA PHE A 22 1.42 -10.32 3.37
C PHE A 22 2.43 -11.16 4.14
N LEU A 23 2.39 -11.23 5.48
CA LEU A 23 3.41 -11.90 6.31
C LEU A 23 4.85 -11.55 5.86
N CYS A 24 5.08 -10.31 5.43
CA CYS A 24 6.33 -9.84 4.80
C CYS A 24 6.78 -10.59 3.54
N ALA A 25 5.86 -11.22 2.81
CA ALA A 25 6.09 -11.66 1.44
C ALA A 25 6.42 -10.42 0.58
N TRP A 26 7.51 -10.54 -0.18
CA TRP A 26 7.97 -9.48 -1.07
C TRP A 26 7.00 -9.37 -2.25
N LEU A 27 6.22 -8.30 -2.30
CA LEU A 27 5.60 -7.88 -3.55
C LEU A 27 6.73 -7.37 -4.47
N LEU A 28 6.99 -8.09 -5.55
CA LEU A 28 7.97 -7.69 -6.56
C LEU A 28 7.61 -6.31 -7.10
N VAL A 29 8.62 -5.45 -7.23
CA VAL A 29 8.47 -4.15 -7.90
C VAL A 29 8.05 -4.43 -9.35
N PRO A 30 6.88 -3.97 -9.79
CA PRO A 30 6.30 -4.38 -11.07
C PRO A 30 7.12 -4.00 -12.29
N GLU A 31 8.01 -3.01 -12.16
CA GLU A 31 8.95 -2.60 -13.21
C GLU A 31 9.99 -3.69 -13.55
N MET A 32 10.18 -4.67 -12.65
CA MET A 32 11.14 -5.76 -12.84
C MET A 32 10.53 -7.03 -13.44
N ASP A 33 9.20 -7.14 -13.56
CA ASP A 33 8.53 -8.30 -14.18
C ASP A 33 7.84 -7.91 -15.49
N PRO A 34 8.33 -8.38 -16.66
CA PRO A 34 7.70 -8.15 -17.95
C PRO A 34 6.22 -8.56 -18.00
N ALA A 35 5.80 -9.48 -17.16
CA ALA A 35 4.42 -9.94 -17.10
C ALA A 35 3.48 -8.97 -16.35
N MET A 36 4.02 -7.91 -15.74
CA MET A 36 3.26 -6.80 -15.17
C MET A 36 2.87 -5.74 -16.21
N ALA A 37 3.50 -5.74 -17.40
CA ALA A 37 3.26 -4.74 -18.45
C ALA A 37 1.78 -4.49 -18.80
N PRO A 38 0.88 -5.50 -18.86
CA PRO A 38 -0.54 -5.27 -19.13
C PRO A 38 -1.27 -4.48 -18.04
N PHE A 39 -0.80 -4.57 -16.79
CA PHE A 39 -1.36 -3.84 -15.65
C PHE A 39 -0.75 -2.45 -15.51
N LEU A 40 0.50 -2.25 -15.94
CA LEU A 40 1.12 -0.92 -16.01
C LEU A 40 0.29 0.02 -16.90
N GLN A 41 -0.26 -0.49 -18.00
CA GLN A 41 -1.05 0.31 -18.94
C GLN A 41 -2.52 0.46 -18.56
N ASN A 42 -3.17 -0.61 -18.08
CA ASN A 42 -4.63 -0.64 -17.91
C ASN A 42 -5.09 -0.60 -16.44
N GLY A 43 -4.18 -0.84 -15.50
CA GLY A 43 -4.53 -1.11 -14.11
C GLY A 43 -5.40 -2.36 -13.92
N VAL A 44 -5.87 -2.53 -12.69
CA VAL A 44 -6.76 -3.59 -12.23
C VAL A 44 -8.02 -2.93 -11.69
N PRO A 45 -9.15 -2.99 -12.42
CA PRO A 45 -10.38 -2.35 -12.01
C PRO A 45 -11.02 -3.11 -10.84
N LEU A 46 -11.26 -2.39 -9.75
CA LEU A 46 -12.00 -2.84 -8.57
C LEU A 46 -13.16 -1.87 -8.30
N PRO A 47 -14.17 -1.83 -9.21
CA PRO A 47 -15.12 -0.73 -9.29
C PRO A 47 -16.09 -0.63 -8.10
N LYS A 48 -16.28 -1.73 -7.35
CA LYS A 48 -17.13 -1.76 -6.16
C LYS A 48 -16.36 -1.78 -4.85
N LEU A 49 -15.03 -1.76 -4.89
CA LEU A 49 -14.22 -1.88 -3.69
C LEU A 49 -14.38 -0.62 -2.85
N ARG A 50 -14.82 -0.81 -1.61
CA ARG A 50 -15.04 0.25 -0.62
C ARG A 50 -14.02 0.21 0.51
N ARG A 51 -13.48 -0.97 0.81
CA ARG A 51 -12.59 -1.18 1.96
C ARG A 51 -11.40 -2.01 1.56
N ILE A 52 -10.20 -1.52 1.86
CA ILE A 52 -8.97 -2.28 1.69
C ILE A 52 -8.18 -2.32 3.00
N HIS A 53 -7.75 -3.51 3.39
CA HIS A 53 -6.90 -3.75 4.56
C HIS A 53 -5.69 -4.55 4.12
N LEU A 54 -4.51 -3.94 4.18
CA LEU A 54 -3.25 -4.56 3.83
C LEU A 54 -2.34 -4.53 5.06
N SER A 55 -1.97 -5.69 5.58
CA SER A 55 -1.10 -5.82 6.75
C SER A 55 0.25 -6.42 6.40
N GLN A 56 1.26 -6.05 7.19
CA GLN A 56 2.65 -6.52 7.07
C GLN A 56 3.22 -6.38 5.66
N MET A 57 2.82 -5.31 4.96
CA MET A 57 3.24 -5.04 3.60
C MET A 57 4.62 -4.38 3.59
N ASN A 58 5.48 -4.76 2.64
CA ASN A 58 6.73 -4.04 2.42
C ASN A 58 6.49 -2.75 1.61
N ILE A 59 7.45 -1.83 1.59
CA ILE A 59 7.33 -0.56 0.88
C ILE A 59 7.20 -0.77 -0.64
N GLY A 60 7.85 -1.81 -1.19
CA GLY A 60 7.66 -2.24 -2.58
C GLY A 60 6.19 -2.53 -2.94
N GLY A 61 5.40 -3.02 -1.98
CA GLY A 61 3.97 -3.27 -2.14
C GLY A 61 3.14 -2.01 -2.36
N LEU A 62 3.58 -0.84 -1.90
CA LEU A 62 2.87 0.41 -2.17
C LEU A 62 2.87 0.74 -3.67
N TYR A 63 3.95 0.42 -4.39
CA TYR A 63 4.00 0.60 -5.86
C TYR A 63 2.95 -0.25 -6.56
N ALA A 64 2.73 -1.48 -6.08
CA ALA A 64 1.70 -2.37 -6.61
C ALA A 64 0.28 -1.80 -6.45
N LEU A 65 0.02 -0.98 -5.43
CA LEU A 65 -1.29 -0.37 -5.22
C LEU A 65 -1.65 0.70 -6.25
N LYS A 66 -0.66 1.34 -6.87
CA LYS A 66 -0.90 2.31 -7.96
C LYS A 66 -1.62 1.70 -9.17
N PHE A 67 -1.50 0.38 -9.35
CA PHE A 67 -2.18 -0.32 -10.43
C PHE A 67 -3.63 -0.68 -10.09
N LEU A 68 -4.04 -0.62 -8.83
CA LEU A 68 -5.43 -0.88 -8.45
C LEU A 68 -6.28 0.37 -8.71
N LYS A 69 -7.34 0.22 -9.51
CA LYS A 69 -8.30 1.30 -9.79
C LYS A 69 -9.53 1.11 -8.91
N MET A 70 -9.65 1.93 -7.86
CA MET A 70 -10.63 1.76 -6.77
C MET A 70 -11.51 3.02 -6.63
N PRO A 71 -12.41 3.29 -7.60
CA PRO A 71 -13.13 4.57 -7.70
C PRO A 71 -14.09 4.85 -6.52
N LEU A 72 -14.50 3.80 -5.80
CA LEU A 72 -15.44 3.89 -4.68
C LEU A 72 -14.77 3.61 -3.32
N LEU A 73 -13.45 3.74 -3.23
CA LEU A 73 -12.73 3.45 -1.99
C LEU A 73 -13.13 4.43 -0.90
N LEU A 74 -13.58 3.89 0.24
CA LEU A 74 -14.00 4.67 1.40
C LEU A 74 -13.04 4.52 2.58
N GLU A 75 -12.48 3.32 2.76
CA GLU A 75 -11.61 3.00 3.90
C GLU A 75 -10.34 2.31 3.42
N MET A 76 -9.20 2.82 3.85
CA MET A 76 -7.89 2.23 3.59
C MET A 76 -7.15 2.03 4.91
N TYR A 77 -6.78 0.78 5.18
CA TYR A 77 -5.88 0.40 6.25
C TYR A 77 -4.59 -0.16 5.63
N LEU A 78 -3.45 0.41 6.03
CA LEU A 78 -2.11 -0.03 5.66
C LEU A 78 -1.30 -0.26 6.93
N SER A 79 -0.74 -1.46 7.10
CA SER A 79 0.31 -1.75 8.06
C SER A 79 1.56 -2.11 7.27
N LEU A 80 2.62 -1.33 7.49
CA LEU A 80 3.94 -1.61 6.93
C LEU A 80 4.82 -2.27 8.00
N GLU A 81 5.83 -3.03 7.59
CA GLU A 81 6.74 -3.77 8.49
C GLU A 81 6.08 -4.93 9.28
N MET A 82 6.92 -5.84 9.82
CA MET A 82 6.42 -6.95 10.67
C MET A 82 5.92 -6.38 11.99
N ASP A 83 4.69 -6.71 12.37
CA ASP A 83 4.11 -6.35 13.68
C ASP A 83 5.02 -6.76 14.86
N ASP A 84 5.73 -7.90 14.74
CA ASP A 84 6.69 -8.40 15.74
C ASP A 84 7.87 -7.45 16.04
N SER A 85 8.18 -6.53 15.13
CA SER A 85 9.28 -5.56 15.31
C SER A 85 8.86 -4.31 16.08
N VAL A 86 7.56 -3.99 16.07
CA VAL A 86 7.00 -2.80 16.71
C VAL A 86 6.57 -3.10 18.14
N ASP A 87 6.02 -4.30 18.39
CA ASP A 87 5.60 -4.71 19.74
C ASP A 87 6.80 -4.91 20.69
N ARG A 88 7.97 -5.28 20.17
CA ARG A 88 9.21 -5.41 20.97
C ARG A 88 9.85 -4.08 21.38
N LEU A 89 9.48 -2.97 20.74
CA LEU A 89 9.96 -1.63 21.11
C LEU A 89 9.15 -1.03 22.28
N GLY A 90 8.06 -1.69 22.70
CA GLY A 90 7.17 -1.21 23.76
C GLY A 90 7.54 -1.61 25.18
N GLU A 91 8.46 -2.56 25.40
CA GLU A 91 8.69 -3.11 26.75
C GLU A 91 9.84 -2.48 27.55
N ASP A 92 10.88 -1.88 26.94
CA ASP A 92 12.06 -1.41 27.73
C ASP A 92 12.81 -0.18 27.14
N GLY A 93 12.12 0.90 26.77
CA GLY A 93 12.82 2.17 26.50
C GLY A 93 11.98 3.28 25.89
N PRO A 94 12.44 4.55 25.97
CA PRO A 94 11.84 5.61 25.17
C PRO A 94 11.90 5.21 23.69
N PRO A 95 10.91 5.59 22.85
CA PRO A 95 10.88 5.20 21.44
C PRO A 95 12.10 5.81 20.74
N THR A 96 13.20 5.08 20.73
CA THR A 96 14.35 5.39 19.90
C THR A 96 13.88 5.18 18.49
N PHE A 97 13.75 6.28 17.73
CA PHE A 97 13.72 6.23 16.29
C PHE A 97 14.92 5.40 15.86
N VAL A 98 14.71 4.13 15.51
CA VAL A 98 15.78 3.22 15.12
C VAL A 98 16.27 3.64 13.74
N THR A 99 17.15 4.63 13.73
CA THR A 99 18.02 4.92 12.59
C THR A 99 19.10 3.85 12.52
N ASN A 100 18.78 2.65 12.03
CA ASN A 100 19.75 1.81 11.32
C ASN A 100 19.14 0.50 10.83
N ARG A 101 18.89 0.43 9.52
CA ARG A 101 18.98 -0.75 8.64
C ARG A 101 18.47 -0.29 7.27
N ASN A 102 19.31 0.33 6.44
CA ASN A 102 18.99 0.74 5.06
C ASN A 102 17.50 1.04 4.87
N SER A 103 16.96 1.94 5.70
CA SER A 103 15.52 2.08 5.83
C SER A 103 15.06 2.67 4.52
N ASP A 104 14.48 1.83 3.66
CA ASP A 104 13.83 2.26 2.44
C ASP A 104 12.83 3.33 2.87
N PHE A 105 13.20 4.60 2.69
CA PHE A 105 12.30 5.68 3.05
C PHE A 105 11.13 5.59 2.08
N ILE A 106 9.90 5.61 2.59
CA ILE A 106 8.71 5.65 1.74
C ILE A 106 8.82 6.87 0.85
N ASP A 107 8.69 6.67 -0.46
CA ASP A 107 8.47 7.76 -1.39
C ASP A 107 7.15 8.45 -0.99
N VAL A 108 7.30 9.61 -0.37
CA VAL A 108 6.21 10.44 0.13
C VAL A 108 5.27 10.85 -0.98
N GLY A 109 5.79 11.05 -2.20
CA GLY A 109 4.98 11.34 -3.37
C GLY A 109 4.09 10.16 -3.72
N LEU A 110 4.63 8.94 -3.67
CA LEU A 110 3.86 7.72 -3.93
C LEU A 110 2.72 7.51 -2.94
N LEU A 111 2.97 7.74 -1.65
CA LEU A 111 1.92 7.66 -0.64
C LEU A 111 0.89 8.78 -0.79
N ALA A 112 1.33 10.01 -1.08
CA ALA A 112 0.44 11.14 -1.34
C ALA A 112 -0.47 10.87 -2.55
N ASP A 113 0.08 10.35 -3.66
CA ASP A 113 -0.68 9.96 -4.85
C ASP A 113 -1.72 8.89 -4.52
N LEU A 114 -1.33 7.89 -3.71
CA LEU A 114 -2.24 6.82 -3.29
C LEU A 114 -3.39 7.35 -2.44
N ILE A 115 -3.11 8.26 -1.49
CA ILE A 115 -4.12 8.83 -0.58
C ILE A 115 -5.02 9.81 -1.31
N ARG A 116 -4.47 10.66 -2.16
CA ARG A 116 -5.26 11.61 -2.96
C ARG A 116 -6.19 10.89 -3.94
N GLY A 117 -5.85 9.64 -4.26
CA GLY A 117 -6.54 8.86 -5.27
C GLY A 117 -6.08 9.27 -6.66
N ASP A 118 -6.44 8.46 -7.65
CA ASP A 118 -6.26 8.82 -9.05
C ASP A 118 -7.15 10.04 -9.36
N PRO A 119 -6.58 11.20 -9.74
CA PRO A 119 -7.36 12.42 -9.98
C PRO A 119 -8.39 12.26 -11.10
N GLU A 120 -8.23 11.25 -11.96
CA GLU A 120 -9.20 10.94 -13.02
C GLU A 120 -10.30 9.95 -12.60
N MET A 121 -10.17 9.25 -11.45
CA MET A 121 -11.03 8.10 -11.15
C MET A 121 -11.64 8.03 -9.75
N GLY A 122 -11.31 8.90 -8.79
CA GLY A 122 -11.96 8.76 -7.47
C GLY A 122 -11.76 9.91 -6.49
N THR A 123 -12.69 9.99 -5.55
CA THR A 123 -12.54 10.80 -4.35
C THR A 123 -11.53 10.16 -3.39
N PRO A 124 -10.74 10.94 -2.63
CA PRO A 124 -9.88 10.40 -1.59
C PRO A 124 -10.69 9.58 -0.56
N PRO A 125 -10.07 8.58 0.10
CA PRO A 125 -10.77 7.74 1.06
C PRO A 125 -11.26 8.58 2.25
N ARG A 126 -12.42 8.22 2.79
CA ARG A 126 -13.02 8.89 3.96
C ARG A 126 -12.27 8.57 5.25
N SER A 127 -11.66 7.39 5.31
CA SER A 127 -10.87 6.93 6.45
C SER A 127 -9.55 6.36 5.96
N LEU A 128 -8.46 6.82 6.56
CA LEU A 128 -7.11 6.36 6.31
C LEU A 128 -6.46 5.97 7.64
N HIS A 129 -6.03 4.72 7.74
CA HIS A 129 -5.24 4.22 8.85
C HIS A 129 -3.90 3.72 8.32
N ILE A 130 -2.81 4.24 8.88
CA ILE A 130 -1.45 3.82 8.54
C ILE A 130 -0.73 3.45 9.85
N LYS A 131 -0.30 2.20 9.95
CA LYS A 131 0.47 1.66 11.09
C LYS A 131 1.92 1.43 10.67
N ALA A 132 2.85 1.68 11.61
CA ALA A 132 4.26 1.32 11.50
C ALA A 132 4.96 1.92 10.26
N VAL A 133 4.82 3.25 10.13
CA VAL A 133 5.46 4.02 9.06
C VAL A 133 6.48 5.01 9.63
N SER A 134 7.66 5.02 9.01
CA SER A 134 8.66 6.07 9.18
C SER A 134 8.65 7.02 7.98
N PHE A 135 8.54 8.32 8.26
CA PHE A 135 8.54 9.38 7.27
C PHE A 135 9.85 10.17 7.29
N THR A 136 10.30 10.64 6.12
CA THR A 136 11.35 11.67 6.06
C THR A 136 10.83 13.01 6.61
N ASN A 137 11.73 13.83 7.13
CA ASN A 137 11.33 15.13 7.68
C ASN A 137 10.66 15.98 6.58
N GLY A 138 9.50 16.57 6.90
CA GLY A 138 8.70 17.34 5.94
C GLY A 138 7.76 16.53 5.05
N ALA A 139 7.79 15.19 5.12
CA ALA A 139 6.97 14.32 4.28
C ALA A 139 5.46 14.51 4.47
N LEU A 140 5.03 14.60 5.73
CA LEU A 140 3.60 14.69 6.07
C LEU A 140 2.94 15.94 5.47
N PHE A 141 3.65 17.07 5.39
CA PHE A 141 3.17 18.31 4.75
C PHE A 141 2.99 18.20 3.24
N ARG A 142 3.53 17.15 2.62
CA ARG A 142 3.34 16.88 1.18
C ARG A 142 2.17 15.93 0.93
N VAL A 143 1.72 15.21 1.96
CA VAL A 143 0.61 14.26 1.90
C VAL A 143 -0.71 14.94 2.28
N PHE A 144 -0.70 15.74 3.34
CA PHE A 144 -1.84 16.50 3.87
C PHE A 144 -1.64 18.00 3.67
#